data_AF-A0A1N7M3Z9-F1
#
_entry.id   AF-A0A1N7M3Z9-F1
#
_cell.length_a   1.000
_cell.length_b   1.000
_cell.length_c   1.000
_cell.angle_alpha   90.00
_cell.angle_beta   90.00
_cell.angle_gamma   90.00
#
_symmetry.space_group_name_H-M   'P 1'
#
loop_
_entity.id
_entity.type
_entity.pdbx_description
1 polymer ?
#
loop_
_entity_poly.entity_id
_entity_poly.type
_entity_poly.pdbx_seq_one_letter_code
_entity_poly.pdbx_strand_id
1 'polypeptide(L)' 'MTEKINDDALLALKIAFTYMPKAIEVTKYEYGDRYQAVLDHIEKVRETLLINDVDPDEVYGEIDPANTPNSSY' A
#
# COMPACT_ATOMS: atom_id res chain seq x y z
N MET A 1 -1.72 1.65 -23.68
CA MET A 1 -0.59 0.99 -22.99
C MET A 1 -0.27 1.85 -21.80
N THR A 2 -0.47 1.36 -20.58
CA THR A 2 -0.02 2.09 -19.39
C THR A 2 1.48 1.86 -19.34
N GLU A 3 2.28 2.91 -19.54
CA GLU A 3 3.73 2.79 -19.34
C GLU A 3 3.95 2.43 -17.88
N LYS A 4 4.62 1.31 -17.64
CA LYS A 4 5.03 0.93 -16.29
C LYS A 4 5.87 2.07 -15.72
N ILE A 5 5.63 2.42 -14.46
CA ILE A 5 6.42 3.44 -13.77
C ILE A 5 7.87 2.99 -13.70
N ASN A 6 8.80 3.95 -13.73
CA ASN A 6 10.22 3.61 -13.57
C ASN A 6 10.49 2.99 -12.19
N ASP A 7 11.57 2.23 -12.09
CA ASP A 7 11.88 1.41 -10.92
C ASP A 7 12.04 2.25 -9.64
N ASP A 8 12.64 3.44 -9.72
CA ASP A 8 12.81 4.36 -8.59
C ASP A 8 11.46 4.88 -8.07
N ALA A 9 10.54 5.23 -8.98
CA ALA A 9 9.19 5.68 -8.65
C ALA A 9 8.35 4.52 -8.08
N LEU A 10 8.50 3.31 -8.62
CA LEU A 10 7.85 2.12 -8.10
C LEU A 10 8.35 1.79 -6.69
N LEU A 11 9.66 1.88 -6.44
CA LEU A 11 10.24 1.71 -5.12
C LEU A 11 9.71 2.77 -4.14
N ALA A 12 9.69 4.04 -4.53
CA ALA A 12 9.13 5.11 -3.70
C ALA A 12 7.64 4.86 -3.36
N LEU A 13 6.86 4.35 -4.32
CA LEU A 13 5.46 3.99 -4.11
C LEU A 13 5.32 2.83 -3.13
N LYS A 14 6.13 1.78 -3.26
CA LYS A 14 6.18 0.64 -2.33
C LYS A 14 6.50 1.10 -0.90
N ILE A 15 7.48 2.00 -0.73
CA ILE A 15 7.83 2.60 0.56
C ILE A 15 6.64 3.38 1.13
N ALA A 16 6.05 4.27 0.33
CA ALA A 16 4.89 5.05 0.77
C ALA A 16 3.74 4.14 1.21
N PHE A 17 3.41 3.12 0.42
CA PHE A 17 2.35 2.16 0.72
C PHE A 17 2.59 1.37 2.00
N THR A 18 3.85 0.97 2.26
CA THR A 18 4.25 0.24 3.48
C THR A 18 3.87 0.99 4.76
N TYR A 19 3.97 2.32 4.74
CA TYR A 19 3.68 3.18 5.89
C TYR A 19 2.29 3.85 5.85
N MET A 20 1.46 3.53 4.86
CA MET A 20 0.05 3.94 4.88
C MET A 20 -0.73 3.17 5.95
N PRO A 21 -1.76 3.78 6.56
CA PRO A 21 -2.64 3.06 7.49
C PRO A 21 -3.29 1.89 6.76
N LYS A 22 -3.47 0.76 7.46
CA LYS A 22 -4.16 -0.39 6.86
C LYS A 22 -5.63 -0.04 6.70
N ALA A 23 -6.26 -0.52 5.62
CA ALA A 23 -7.68 -0.23 5.37
C ALA A 23 -8.60 -0.60 6.54
N ILE A 24 -8.25 -1.65 7.30
CA ILE A 24 -8.98 -2.07 8.51
C ILE A 24 -8.89 -1.07 9.67
N GLU A 25 -7.84 -0.25 9.71
CA GLU A 25 -7.61 0.78 10.73
C GLU A 25 -8.35 2.08 10.35
N VAL A 26 -8.65 2.30 9.06
CA VAL A 26 -9.32 3.52 8.59
C VAL A 26 -10.81 3.47 8.86
N THR A 27 -11.20 3.82 10.09
CA THR A 27 -12.59 3.85 10.53
C THR A 27 -13.17 5.27 10.55
N LYS A 28 -14.51 5.38 10.48
CA LYS A 28 -15.22 6.65 10.67
C LYS A 28 -14.94 7.29 12.04
N TYR A 29 -14.65 6.49 13.06
CA TYR A 29 -14.34 6.99 14.39
C TYR A 29 -13.01 7.76 14.41
N GLU A 30 -11.97 7.21 13.79
CA GLU A 30 -10.63 7.82 13.78
C GLU A 30 -10.49 8.95 12.75
N TYR A 31 -11.10 8.78 11.57
CA TYR A 31 -10.93 9.68 10.43
C TYR A 31 -12.13 10.61 10.17
N GLY A 32 -13.19 10.51 10.97
CA GLY A 32 -14.41 11.30 10.80
C GLY A 32 -15.03 11.14 9.42
N ASP A 33 -15.49 12.22 8.83
CA ASP A 33 -16.09 12.21 7.47
C ASP A 33 -15.06 11.95 6.35
N ARG A 34 -13.76 11.99 6.66
CA ARG A 34 -12.69 11.76 5.68
C ARG A 34 -12.32 10.29 5.50
N TYR A 35 -12.84 9.39 6.33
CA TYR A 35 -12.48 7.96 6.29
C TYR A 35 -12.65 7.36 4.89
N GLN A 36 -13.73 7.71 4.19
CA GLN A 36 -13.99 7.24 2.82
C GLN A 36 -12.93 7.72 1.84
N ALA A 37 -12.56 9.01 1.90
CA ALA A 37 -11.51 9.55 1.03
C ALA A 37 -10.14 8.89 1.29
N VAL A 38 -9.84 8.57 2.55
CA VAL A 38 -8.60 7.85 2.89
C VAL A 38 -8.61 6.43 2.35
N LEU A 39 -9.73 5.70 2.48
CA LEU A 39 -9.90 4.38 1.89
C LEU A 39 -9.74 4.43 0.36
N ASP A 40 -10.36 5.40 -0.30
CA ASP A 40 -10.28 5.57 -1.75
C ASP A 40 -8.84 5.86 -2.21
N HIS A 41 -8.08 6.65 -1.43
CA HIS A 41 -6.66 6.90 -1.71
C HIS A 41 -5.79 5.64 -1.55
N ILE A 42 -6.04 4.84 -0.50
CA ILE A 42 -5.34 3.56 -0.30
C ILE A 42 -5.62 2.62 -1.46
N GLU A 43 -6.88 2.50 -1.86
CA GLU A 43 -7.27 1.64 -2.99
C GLU A 43 -6.62 2.11 -4.28
N LYS A 44 -6.53 3.43 -4.50
CA LYS A 44 -5.87 3.97 -5.68
C LYS A 44 -4.41 3.55 -5.80
N VAL A 45 -3.71 3.50 -4.67
CA VAL A 45 -2.31 3.06 -4.61
C VAL A 45 -2.22 1.55 -4.82
N ARG A 46 -3.11 0.75 -4.22
CA ARG A 46 -3.20 -0.71 -4.44
C ARG A 46 -3.41 -1.04 -5.93
N GLU A 47 -4.36 -0.39 -6.59
CA GLU A 47 -4.60 -0.54 -8.03
C GLU A 47 -3.34 -0.22 -8.84
N THR A 48 -2.63 0.84 -8.48
CA THR A 48 -1.43 1.27 -9.20
C THR A 48 -0.30 0.25 -9.06
N LEU A 49 -0.12 -0.34 -7.88
CA LEU A 49 0.84 -1.43 -7.67
C LEU A 49 0.49 -2.65 -8.54
N LEU A 50 -0.79 -3.05 -8.55
CA LEU A 50 -1.27 -4.17 -9.37
C LEU A 50 -1.06 -3.95 -10.87
N ILE A 51 -1.29 -2.74 -11.38
CA ILE A 51 -1.02 -2.38 -12.79
C ILE A 51 0.46 -2.53 -13.14
N ASN A 52 1.36 -2.44 -12.16
CA ASN A 52 2.80 -2.60 -12.33
C ASN A 52 3.29 -4.02 -11.98
N ASP A 53 2.39 -5.00 -11.93
CA ASP A 53 2.67 -6.40 -11.58
C ASP A 53 3.30 -6.57 -10.19
N VAL A 54 2.97 -5.68 -9.25
CA VAL A 54 3.35 -5.80 -7.84
C VAL A 54 2.14 -6.20 -7.01
N ASP A 55 2.26 -7.29 -6.26
CA ASP A 55 1.25 -7.68 -5.27
C ASP A 55 1.33 -6.74 -4.04
N PRO A 56 0.31 -5.91 -3.76
CA PRO A 56 0.32 -5.02 -2.59
C PRO A 56 0.50 -5.76 -1.27
N ASP A 57 0.06 -7.01 -1.15
CA ASP A 57 0.11 -7.74 0.11
C ASP A 57 1.53 -8.26 0.41
N GLU A 58 2.40 -8.38 -0.60
CA GLU A 58 3.82 -8.75 -0.44
C GLU A 58 4.73 -7.53 -0.20
N VAL A 59 4.31 -6.32 -0.61
CA VAL A 59 5.13 -5.08 -0.53
C VAL A 59 5.69 -4.83 0.86
N TYR A 60 4.90 -5.07 1.91
CA TYR A 60 5.35 -4.81 3.29
C TYR A 60 6.54 -5.70 3.67
N GLY A 61 6.53 -6.98 3.26
CA GLY A 61 7.64 -7.91 3.50
C GLY A 61 8.87 -7.62 2.64
N GLU A 62 8.68 -7.05 1.45
CA GLU A 62 9.80 -6.61 0.60
C GLU A 62 10.50 -5.37 1.16
N ILE A 63 9.74 -4.38 1.65
CA ILE A 63 10.27 -3.09 2.10
C ILE A 63 10.75 -3.12 3.54
N ASP A 64 10.00 -3.77 4.42
CA ASP A 64 10.34 -3.87 5.85
C ASP A 64 10.31 -5.33 6.33
N PRO A 65 11.28 -6.15 5.84
CA PRO A 65 11.41 -7.55 6.22
C PRO A 65 11.68 -7.74 7.73
N ALA A 66 12.20 -6.71 8.41
CA ALA A 66 12.55 -6.76 9.82
C ALA A 66 11.32 -6.57 10.73
N ASN A 67 10.31 -5.83 10.27
CA ASN A 67 9.06 -5.59 11.00
C ASN A 67 7.89 -6.44 10.47
N THR A 68 8.11 -7.30 9.48
CA THR A 68 7.12 -8.30 9.07
C THR A 68 6.92 -9.27 10.22
N PRO A 69 5.67 -9.54 10.66
CA PRO A 69 5.42 -10.62 11.59
C PRO A 69 6.04 -11.89 10.99
N ASN A 70 6.95 -12.55 11.70
CA ASN A 70 7.55 -13.81 11.27
C ASN A 70 6.44 -14.82 10.99
N SER A 71 5.99 -14.91 9.73
CA SER A 71 5.06 -15.93 9.27
C SER A 71 5.88 -17.20 9.04
N SER A 72 6.36 -17.79 10.13
CA SER A 72 6.75 -19.19 10.16
C SER A 72 5.52 -20.00 10.53
N TYR A 73 4.81 -20.51 9.51
CA TYR A 73 3.82 -21.58 9.64
C TYR A 73 4.45 -22.92 9.25
#